data_AF-A0A653DER3-F1
#
_entry.id   AF-A0A653DER3-F1
#
_cell.length_a   1.000
_cell.length_b   1.000
_cell.length_c   1.000
_cell.angle_alpha   90.00
_cell.angle_beta   90.00
_cell.angle_gamma   90.00
#
_symmetry.space_group_name_H-M   'P 1'
#
loop_
_entity.id
_entity.type
_entity.pdbx_description
1 polymer ?
#
loop_
_entity_poly.entity_id
_entity_poly.type
_entity_poly.pdbx_seq_one_letter_code
_entity_poly.pdbx_strand_id
1 'polypeptide(L)'
;MGINLHHWHWHLVYPFEADMSVVNKDRRGELFYYMHQQIIARYNFERLSHKMKRVERFIDWRAPIKEAYFPKLDSLVASRPWPARVANQKISDLRRELDQVVQDIDELERWRDRIFGAIEAGEVRGKDGKMIDLLGSNGIDVLGNMIESSILSPNRDFYGDLHNMGHVFISYIHDPDHRHLEPFGVMGDSATAMRDPIFYRWHAYIDSMFQQLKGRLPRYEENQV
;
A
#
# COMPACT_ATOMS: atom_id res chain seq x y z
N MET A 1 -9.94 -13.61 -12.72
CA MET A 1 -11.07 -12.70 -12.37
C MET A 1 -11.36 -12.71 -10.87
N GLY A 2 -11.60 -13.87 -10.23
CA GLY A 2 -11.98 -13.94 -8.80
C GLY A 2 -11.05 -13.21 -7.83
N ILE A 3 -9.72 -13.25 -8.03
CA ILE A 3 -8.76 -12.56 -7.16
C ILE A 3 -8.93 -11.03 -7.19
N ASN A 4 -9.12 -10.43 -8.36
CA ASN A 4 -9.33 -8.98 -8.48
C ASN A 4 -10.69 -8.57 -7.90
N LEU A 5 -11.73 -9.40 -8.09
CA LEU A 5 -13.03 -9.17 -7.46
C LEU A 5 -12.92 -9.22 -5.95
N HIS A 6 -12.20 -10.19 -5.39
CA HIS A 6 -11.98 -10.27 -3.94
C HIS A 6 -11.32 -9.00 -3.40
N HIS A 7 -10.24 -8.53 -4.03
CA HIS A 7 -9.53 -7.32 -3.60
C HIS A 7 -10.40 -6.08 -3.66
N TRP A 8 -11.18 -5.90 -4.73
CA TRP A 8 -12.16 -4.82 -4.82
C TRP A 8 -13.23 -4.90 -3.73
N HIS A 9 -13.86 -6.07 -3.52
CA HIS A 9 -14.88 -6.24 -2.48
C HIS A 9 -14.32 -6.04 -1.08
N TRP A 10 -13.08 -6.47 -0.82
CA TRP A 10 -12.43 -6.28 0.47
C TRP A 10 -12.28 -4.79 0.79
N HIS A 11 -11.77 -4.00 -0.16
CA HIS A 11 -11.66 -2.54 0.00
C HIS A 11 -13.02 -1.84 0.03
N LEU A 12 -14.05 -2.38 -0.63
CA LEU A 12 -15.42 -1.87 -0.53
C LEU A 12 -16.01 -2.08 0.87
N VAL A 13 -15.77 -3.25 1.48
CA VAL A 13 -16.26 -3.56 2.83
C VAL A 13 -15.44 -2.84 3.91
N TYR A 14 -14.13 -2.68 3.70
CA TYR A 14 -13.21 -2.02 4.62
C TYR A 14 -12.58 -0.77 3.99
N PRO A 15 -13.36 0.27 3.66
CA PRO A 15 -12.83 1.49 3.06
C PRO A 15 -11.92 2.23 4.05
N PHE A 16 -10.92 2.92 3.52
CA PHE A 16 -10.00 3.74 4.32
C PHE A 16 -10.52 5.16 4.58
N GLU A 17 -11.44 5.64 3.72
CA GLU A 17 -12.05 6.97 3.76
C GLU A 17 -13.56 6.84 3.53
N ALA A 18 -14.38 7.21 4.51
CA ALA A 18 -15.84 7.32 4.47
C ALA A 18 -16.31 7.92 5.79
N ASP A 19 -17.63 7.92 6.05
CA ASP A 19 -18.14 8.19 7.40
C ASP A 19 -17.52 7.24 8.45
N MET A 20 -17.27 7.75 9.66
CA MET A 20 -16.64 6.99 10.74
C MET A 20 -17.37 5.69 11.06
N SER A 21 -18.70 5.68 11.00
CA SER A 21 -19.51 4.48 11.25
C SER A 21 -19.31 3.40 10.17
N VAL A 22 -18.85 3.79 8.99
CA VAL A 22 -18.52 2.88 7.88
C VAL A 22 -17.08 2.41 7.99
N VAL A 23 -16.12 3.27 8.33
CA VAL A 23 -14.70 2.89 8.37
C VAL A 23 -14.35 2.10 9.64
N ASN A 24 -14.92 2.47 10.79
CA ASN A 24 -14.58 1.92 12.10
C ASN A 24 -15.15 0.51 12.31
N LYS A 25 -14.56 -0.46 11.62
CA LYS A 25 -14.84 -1.89 11.74
C LYS A 25 -13.77 -2.57 12.60
N ASP A 26 -14.19 -3.62 13.31
CA ASP A 26 -13.33 -4.37 14.22
C ASP A 26 -12.04 -4.84 13.52
N ARG A 27 -10.89 -4.50 14.14
CA ARG A 27 -9.53 -4.89 13.73
C ARG A 27 -9.23 -4.71 12.24
N ARG A 28 -9.81 -3.68 11.60
CA ARG A 28 -9.71 -3.52 10.14
C ARG A 28 -8.30 -3.15 9.65
N GLY A 29 -7.48 -2.51 10.48
CA GLY A 29 -6.07 -2.27 10.18
C GLY A 29 -5.24 -3.56 10.24
N GLU A 30 -5.54 -4.44 11.20
CA GLU A 30 -4.91 -5.76 11.24
C GLU A 30 -5.34 -6.61 10.06
N LEU A 31 -6.62 -6.55 9.71
CA LEU A 31 -7.15 -7.27 8.55
C LEU A 31 -6.55 -6.76 7.24
N PHE A 32 -6.29 -5.44 7.13
CA PHE A 32 -5.55 -4.86 6.01
C PHE A 32 -4.18 -5.53 5.86
N TYR A 33 -3.40 -5.60 6.95
CA TYR A 33 -2.13 -6.32 6.96
C TYR A 33 -2.31 -7.79 6.55
N TYR A 34 -3.20 -8.51 7.23
CA TYR A 34 -3.30 -9.96 7.09
C TYR A 34 -3.77 -10.38 5.68
N MET A 35 -4.75 -9.69 5.12
CA MET A 35 -5.26 -9.98 3.78
C MET A 35 -4.16 -9.81 2.73
N HIS A 36 -3.43 -8.69 2.76
CA HIS A 36 -2.33 -8.44 1.82
C HIS A 36 -1.13 -9.35 2.05
N GLN A 37 -0.80 -9.67 3.31
CA GLN A 37 0.25 -10.63 3.65
C GLN A 37 -0.06 -12.01 3.05
N GLN A 38 -1.31 -12.48 3.12
CA GLN A 38 -1.73 -13.74 2.51
C GLN A 38 -1.67 -13.71 0.97
N ILE A 39 -1.99 -12.57 0.34
CA ILE A 39 -1.79 -12.38 -1.10
C ILE A 39 -0.31 -12.55 -1.46
N ILE A 40 0.59 -11.88 -0.74
CA ILE A 40 2.05 -11.97 -1.01
C ILE A 40 2.58 -13.39 -0.77
N ALA A 41 2.12 -14.07 0.28
CA ALA A 41 2.49 -15.45 0.56
C ALA A 41 2.08 -16.39 -0.59
N ARG A 42 0.83 -16.31 -1.05
CA ARG A 42 0.31 -17.11 -2.17
C ARG A 42 1.01 -16.77 -3.49
N TYR A 43 1.23 -15.49 -3.77
CA TYR A 43 1.96 -15.06 -4.96
C TYR A 43 3.39 -15.61 -4.98
N ASN A 44 4.09 -15.59 -3.84
CA ASN A 44 5.42 -16.18 -3.74
C ASN A 44 5.40 -17.70 -3.92
N PHE A 45 4.38 -18.41 -3.42
CA PHE A 45 4.24 -19.84 -3.65
C PHE A 45 4.09 -20.14 -5.16
N GLU A 46 3.23 -19.39 -5.85
CA GLU A 46 3.07 -19.52 -7.30
C GLU A 46 4.37 -19.26 -8.06
N ARG A 47 5.10 -18.19 -7.68
CA ARG A 47 6.41 -17.90 -8.28
C ARG A 47 7.40 -19.06 -8.13
N LEU A 48 7.49 -19.63 -6.94
CA LEU A 48 8.38 -20.76 -6.68
C LEU A 48 7.98 -22.01 -7.48
N SER A 49 6.68 -22.31 -7.57
CA SER A 49 6.14 -23.38 -8.43
C SER A 49 6.46 -23.17 -9.91
N HIS A 50 6.66 -21.93 -10.33
CA HIS A 50 7.04 -21.55 -11.69
C HIS A 50 8.54 -21.21 -11.85
N LYS A 51 9.41 -21.70 -10.94
CA LYS A 51 10.88 -21.53 -10.99
C LYS A 51 11.34 -20.06 -10.95
N MET A 52 10.52 -19.17 -10.41
CA MET A 52 10.88 -17.78 -10.17
C MET A 52 11.33 -17.61 -8.72
N LYS A 53 12.26 -16.67 -8.48
CA LYS A 53 12.59 -16.23 -7.13
C LYS A 53 11.37 -15.56 -6.49
N ARG A 54 11.34 -15.50 -5.15
CA ARG A 54 10.39 -14.64 -4.41
C ARG A 54 10.38 -13.23 -4.99
N VAL A 55 9.25 -12.55 -4.85
CA VAL A 55 9.09 -11.16 -5.32
C VAL A 55 10.12 -10.26 -4.64
N GLU A 56 10.77 -9.41 -5.44
CA GLU A 56 11.70 -8.40 -4.93
C GLU A 56 10.92 -7.19 -4.43
N ARG A 57 11.20 -6.75 -3.19
CA ARG A 57 10.56 -5.56 -2.61
C ARG A 57 10.91 -4.31 -3.41
N PHE A 58 9.98 -3.36 -3.50
CA PHE A 58 10.24 -2.04 -4.09
C PHE A 58 10.74 -1.07 -3.00
N ILE A 59 12.06 -1.11 -2.74
CA ILE A 59 12.70 -0.39 -1.61
C ILE A 59 13.33 0.95 -1.99
N ASP A 60 13.81 1.07 -3.23
CA ASP A 60 14.40 2.30 -3.77
C ASP A 60 13.41 2.87 -4.77
N TRP A 61 12.69 3.89 -4.33
CA TRP A 61 11.63 4.51 -5.12
C TRP A 61 12.16 5.47 -6.19
N ARG A 62 13.46 5.80 -6.18
CA ARG A 62 14.10 6.61 -7.21
C ARG A 62 14.73 5.75 -8.31
N ALA A 63 14.87 4.45 -8.07
CA ALA A 63 15.31 3.49 -9.06
C ALA A 63 14.25 3.26 -10.16
N PRO A 64 14.67 2.93 -11.40
CA PRO A 64 13.76 2.48 -12.44
C PRO A 64 12.98 1.22 -12.04
N ILE A 65 11.68 1.20 -12.34
CA ILE A 65 10.84 0.00 -12.28
C ILE A 65 11.12 -0.82 -13.55
N LYS A 66 11.89 -1.90 -13.40
CA LYS A 66 12.31 -2.75 -14.53
C LYS A 66 11.12 -3.41 -15.23
N GLU A 67 10.11 -3.82 -14.46
CA GLU A 67 8.95 -4.53 -14.96
C GLU A 67 7.98 -3.59 -15.71
N ALA A 68 7.86 -3.79 -17.03
CA ALA A 68 6.76 -3.21 -17.80
C ALA A 68 5.44 -3.95 -17.53
N TYR A 69 4.32 -3.27 -17.72
CA TYR A 69 3.00 -3.89 -17.72
C TYR A 69 2.07 -3.17 -18.70
N PHE A 70 1.45 -3.95 -19.60
CA PHE A 70 0.52 -3.46 -20.62
C PHE A 70 -0.86 -4.08 -20.37
N PRO A 71 -1.78 -3.36 -19.71
CA PRO A 71 -3.03 -3.93 -19.19
C PRO A 71 -3.92 -4.58 -20.24
N LYS A 72 -3.93 -4.02 -21.47
CA LYS A 72 -4.87 -4.39 -22.55
C LYS A 72 -6.33 -4.36 -22.09
N LEU A 73 -6.62 -3.44 -21.17
CA LEU A 73 -7.97 -3.15 -20.70
C LEU A 73 -8.47 -1.91 -21.41
N ASP A 74 -9.77 -1.90 -21.68
CA ASP A 74 -10.48 -0.76 -22.21
C ASP A 74 -11.61 -0.36 -21.24
N SER A 75 -11.80 0.93 -21.04
CA SER A 75 -12.88 1.46 -20.20
C SER A 75 -14.00 1.97 -21.10
N LEU A 76 -15.14 1.28 -21.10
CA LEU A 76 -16.32 1.74 -21.84
C LEU A 76 -16.83 3.10 -21.34
N VAL A 77 -16.76 3.34 -20.02
CA VAL A 77 -17.20 4.60 -19.41
C VAL A 77 -16.28 5.75 -19.82
N ALA A 78 -14.97 5.54 -19.78
CA ALA A 78 -14.01 6.57 -20.15
C ALA A 78 -13.75 6.63 -21.67
N SER A 79 -14.24 5.64 -22.43
CA SER A 79 -13.99 5.46 -23.86
C SER A 79 -12.50 5.53 -24.23
N ARG A 80 -11.64 4.94 -23.39
CA ARG A 80 -10.19 4.93 -23.58
C ARG A 80 -9.53 3.71 -22.93
N PRO A 81 -8.41 3.23 -23.48
CA PRO A 81 -7.63 2.16 -22.89
C PRO A 81 -6.96 2.60 -21.58
N TRP A 82 -6.69 1.62 -20.71
CA TRP A 82 -5.89 1.85 -19.51
C TRP A 82 -4.41 2.07 -19.89
N PRO A 83 -3.76 3.14 -19.42
CA PRO A 83 -2.36 3.41 -19.71
C PRO A 83 -1.44 2.26 -19.28
N ALA A 84 -0.41 2.01 -20.08
CA ALA A 84 0.62 1.04 -19.79
C ALA A 84 1.79 1.68 -19.03
N ARG A 85 2.51 0.89 -18.23
CA ARG A 85 3.84 1.26 -17.73
C ARG A 85 4.89 0.58 -18.59
N VAL A 86 5.70 1.36 -19.30
CA VAL A 86 6.82 0.81 -20.07
C VAL A 86 8.00 0.47 -19.15
N ALA A 87 8.93 -0.36 -19.63
CA ALA A 87 10.06 -0.80 -18.82
C ALA A 87 10.96 0.37 -18.41
N ASN A 88 11.52 0.31 -17.20
CA ASN A 88 12.47 1.26 -16.66
C ASN A 88 11.94 2.69 -16.47
N GLN A 89 10.62 2.87 -16.37
CA GLN A 89 10.06 4.14 -15.90
C GLN A 89 10.42 4.37 -14.43
N LYS A 90 10.60 5.64 -14.06
CA LYS A 90 10.84 6.09 -12.69
C LYS A 90 9.63 6.88 -12.22
N ILE A 91 9.23 6.70 -10.96
CA ILE A 91 8.28 7.63 -10.37
C ILE A 91 8.92 9.02 -10.29
N SER A 92 8.08 10.04 -10.35
CA SER A 92 8.47 11.46 -10.26
C SER A 92 7.51 12.15 -9.30
N ASP A 93 7.89 13.32 -8.82
CA ASP A 93 6.98 14.16 -8.02
C ASP A 93 5.70 14.43 -8.80
N LEU A 94 4.57 14.38 -8.09
CA LEU A 94 3.26 14.53 -8.67
C LEU A 94 2.81 16.00 -8.60
N ARG A 95 2.32 16.51 -9.73
CA ARG A 95 1.84 17.88 -9.90
C ARG A 95 0.54 17.88 -10.70
N ARG A 96 -0.48 17.19 -10.19
CA ARG A 96 -1.79 17.00 -10.84
C ARG A 96 -2.87 17.75 -10.07
N GLU A 97 -2.87 19.08 -10.20
CA GLU A 97 -3.80 19.96 -9.47
C GLU A 97 -5.27 19.63 -9.75
N LEU A 98 -5.60 19.27 -11.00
CA LEU A 98 -6.95 18.87 -11.40
C LEU A 98 -7.43 17.59 -10.69
N ASP A 99 -6.50 16.69 -10.37
CA ASP A 99 -6.77 15.46 -9.64
C ASP A 99 -6.60 15.64 -8.12
N GLN A 100 -6.28 16.86 -7.65
CA GLN A 100 -5.95 17.20 -6.26
C GLN A 100 -4.78 16.39 -5.69
N VAL A 101 -3.81 16.04 -6.55
CA VAL A 101 -2.61 15.29 -6.16
C VAL A 101 -1.36 16.13 -6.42
N VAL A 102 -0.81 16.70 -5.34
CA VAL A 102 0.47 17.41 -5.35
C VAL A 102 1.33 16.82 -4.24
N GLN A 103 2.32 16.01 -4.62
CA GLN A 103 3.07 15.20 -3.65
C GLN A 103 4.50 14.95 -4.11
N ASP A 104 5.46 15.11 -3.20
CA ASP A 104 6.88 14.85 -3.44
C ASP A 104 7.30 13.45 -2.97
N ILE A 105 8.25 12.84 -3.69
CA ILE A 105 8.85 11.56 -3.29
C ILE A 105 9.54 11.68 -1.92
N ASP A 106 10.17 12.82 -1.65
CA ASP A 106 10.80 13.16 -0.36
C ASP A 106 9.82 13.02 0.81
N GLU A 107 8.54 13.30 0.60
CA GLU A 107 7.53 13.15 1.64
C GLU A 107 7.19 11.70 1.93
N LEU A 108 7.10 10.84 0.90
CA LEU A 108 6.97 9.40 1.10
C LEU A 108 8.17 8.86 1.89
N GLU A 109 9.38 9.34 1.60
CA GLU A 109 10.60 8.92 2.31
C GLU A 109 10.54 9.35 3.78
N ARG A 110 10.07 10.57 4.06
CA ARG A 110 9.85 11.05 5.44
C ARG A 110 8.80 10.23 6.18
N TRP A 111 7.69 9.88 5.54
CA TRP A 111 6.65 9.03 6.15
C TRP A 111 7.20 7.63 6.46
N ARG A 112 7.93 7.02 5.53
CA ARG A 112 8.65 5.76 5.76
C ARG A 112 9.53 5.83 6.98
N ASP A 113 10.40 6.84 7.06
CA ASP A 113 11.39 6.93 8.14
C ASP A 113 10.70 7.11 9.51
N ARG A 114 9.61 7.89 9.55
CA ARG A 114 8.77 8.02 10.76
C ARG A 114 8.08 6.72 11.15
N ILE A 115 7.56 5.97 10.18
CA ILE A 115 6.91 4.68 10.44
C ILE A 115 7.93 3.66 10.95
N PHE A 116 9.11 3.54 10.33
CA PHE A 116 10.17 2.67 10.85
C PHE A 116 10.63 3.10 12.24
N GLY A 117 10.82 4.40 12.49
CA GLY A 117 11.15 4.91 13.82
C GLY A 117 10.12 4.54 14.88
N ALA A 118 8.82 4.59 14.56
CA ALA A 118 7.76 4.17 15.47
C ALA A 118 7.78 2.65 15.74
N ILE A 119 7.98 1.83 14.70
CA ILE A 119 8.14 0.38 14.84
C ILE A 119 9.36 0.05 15.72
N GLU A 120 10.47 0.76 15.52
CA GLU A 120 11.71 0.58 16.30
C GLU A 120 11.58 1.04 17.75
N ALA A 121 10.81 2.09 18.01
CA ALA A 121 10.47 2.52 19.36
C ALA A 121 9.51 1.53 20.04
N GLY A 122 8.65 0.86 19.27
CA GLY A 122 7.56 0.04 19.80
C GLY A 122 6.35 0.88 20.22
N GLU A 123 6.27 2.14 19.78
CA GLU A 123 5.20 3.07 20.14
C GLU A 123 4.95 4.10 19.03
N VAL A 124 3.72 4.61 18.97
CA VAL A 124 3.24 5.57 17.97
C VAL A 124 2.73 6.84 18.64
N ARG A 125 3.03 8.00 18.07
CA ARG A 125 2.55 9.29 18.56
C ARG A 125 1.16 9.61 18.02
N GLY A 126 0.15 9.65 18.89
CA GLY A 126 -1.19 10.12 18.57
C GLY A 126 -1.25 11.63 18.27
N LYS A 127 -2.35 12.10 17.66
CA LYS A 127 -2.57 13.54 17.41
C LYS A 127 -2.56 14.39 18.68
N ASP A 128 -2.98 13.84 19.82
CA ASP A 128 -2.96 14.50 21.13
C ASP A 128 -1.56 14.50 21.79
N GLY A 129 -0.55 13.94 21.12
CA GLY A 129 0.81 13.83 21.62
C GLY A 129 1.05 12.65 22.55
N LYS A 130 0.04 11.84 22.88
CA LYS A 130 0.22 10.63 23.68
C LYS A 130 0.88 9.53 22.85
N MET A 131 1.67 8.70 23.53
CA MET A 131 2.25 7.50 22.94
C MET A 131 1.27 6.33 23.04
N ILE A 132 1.14 5.58 21.96
CA ILE A 132 0.31 4.38 21.82
C ILE A 132 1.25 3.19 21.65
N ASP A 133 1.17 2.21 22.55
CA ASP A 133 2.00 1.01 22.51
C ASP A 133 1.68 0.14 21.26
N LEU A 134 2.72 -0.25 20.53
CA LEU A 134 2.63 -1.15 19.38
C LEU A 134 2.93 -2.62 19.74
N LEU A 135 3.50 -2.89 20.92
CA LEU A 135 3.86 -4.26 21.33
C LEU A 135 2.70 -4.99 22.03
N GLY A 136 1.65 -4.26 22.40
CA GLY A 136 0.39 -4.81 22.89
C GLY A 136 -0.46 -5.50 21.81
N SER A 137 -1.57 -6.10 22.23
CA SER A 137 -2.46 -6.90 21.37
C SER A 137 -3.02 -6.14 20.16
N ASN A 138 -3.19 -4.82 20.28
CA ASN A 138 -3.80 -3.99 19.26
C ASN A 138 -2.77 -3.27 18.35
N GLY A 139 -1.47 -3.45 18.61
CA GLY A 139 -0.44 -2.67 17.93
C GLY A 139 -0.41 -2.88 16.41
N ILE A 140 -0.68 -4.11 15.95
CA ILE A 140 -0.76 -4.41 14.51
C ILE A 140 -1.95 -3.72 13.83
N ASP A 141 -3.07 -3.53 14.55
CA ASP A 141 -4.24 -2.82 14.03
C ASP A 141 -3.99 -1.32 13.90
N VAL A 142 -3.36 -0.74 14.93
CA VAL A 142 -2.90 0.66 14.90
C VAL A 142 -1.91 0.87 13.75
N LEU A 143 -0.92 -0.02 13.59
CA LEU A 143 0.04 0.04 12.51
C LEU A 143 -0.64 -0.09 11.14
N GLY A 144 -1.66 -0.93 11.01
CA GLY A 144 -2.43 -1.11 9.79
C GLY A 144 -3.15 0.16 9.35
N ASN A 145 -3.86 0.80 10.27
CA ASN A 145 -4.53 2.08 10.01
C ASN A 145 -3.55 3.22 9.76
N MET A 146 -2.34 3.15 10.32
CA MET A 146 -1.27 4.13 10.09
C MET A 146 -0.62 3.99 8.72
N ILE A 147 -0.34 2.76 8.27
CA ILE A 147 0.37 2.50 7.01
C ILE A 147 -0.54 2.66 5.79
N GLU A 148 -1.80 2.22 5.86
CA GLU A 148 -2.69 2.20 4.68
C GLU A 148 -2.75 3.55 3.95
N SER A 149 -2.99 4.70 4.58
CA SER A 149 -3.56 5.00 5.90
C SER A 149 -5.09 5.03 5.83
N SER A 150 -5.77 5.00 6.98
CA SER A 150 -7.22 5.24 7.08
C SER A 150 -7.53 6.47 7.94
N ILE A 151 -8.80 6.92 7.96
CA ILE A 151 -9.24 7.99 8.87
C ILE A 151 -9.10 7.62 10.36
N LEU A 152 -8.82 6.34 10.67
CA LEU A 152 -8.51 5.84 12.02
C LEU A 152 -7.02 5.90 12.34
N SER A 153 -6.18 6.40 11.42
CA SER A 153 -4.75 6.56 11.65
C SER A 153 -4.50 7.38 12.92
N PRO A 154 -3.59 6.94 13.79
CA PRO A 154 -3.33 7.61 15.07
C PRO A 154 -2.85 9.05 14.89
N ASN A 155 -2.16 9.33 13.78
CA ASN A 155 -1.71 10.67 13.40
C ASN A 155 -1.38 10.77 11.91
N ARG A 156 -2.42 10.85 11.06
CA ARG A 156 -2.28 10.94 9.59
C ARG A 156 -1.42 12.12 9.13
N ASP A 157 -1.46 13.25 9.83
CA ASP A 157 -0.67 14.45 9.49
C ASP A 157 0.84 14.21 9.68
N PHE A 158 1.22 13.32 10.60
CA PHE A 158 2.60 13.00 10.91
C PHE A 158 3.11 11.77 10.14
N TYR A 159 2.33 10.68 10.11
CA TYR A 159 2.73 9.42 9.47
C TYR A 159 2.34 9.31 7.99
N GLY A 160 1.47 10.21 7.52
CA GLY A 160 1.09 10.31 6.13
C GLY A 160 0.13 9.23 5.65
N ASP A 161 0.18 9.00 4.34
CA ASP A 161 -0.70 8.08 3.61
C ASP A 161 0.12 7.12 2.72
N LEU A 162 1.10 6.45 3.33
CA LEU A 162 2.21 5.81 2.63
C LEU A 162 1.76 4.77 1.59
N HIS A 163 0.98 3.75 1.99
CA HIS A 163 0.57 2.67 1.08
C HIS A 163 -0.25 3.21 -0.10
N ASN A 164 -1.25 4.05 0.18
CA ASN A 164 -2.13 4.64 -0.82
C ASN A 164 -1.34 5.55 -1.78
N MET A 165 -0.43 6.38 -1.28
CA MET A 165 0.37 7.23 -2.18
C MET A 165 1.34 6.42 -3.02
N GLY A 166 1.89 5.31 -2.52
CA GLY A 166 2.64 4.40 -3.38
C GLY A 166 1.84 3.93 -4.59
N HIS A 167 0.55 3.60 -4.41
CA HIS A 167 -0.35 3.30 -5.52
C HIS A 167 -0.50 4.48 -6.48
N VAL A 168 -0.67 5.69 -5.97
CA VAL A 168 -0.85 6.92 -6.78
C VAL A 168 0.42 7.28 -7.57
N PHE A 169 1.61 7.25 -6.95
CA PHE A 169 2.88 7.50 -7.65
C PHE A 169 3.12 6.50 -8.78
N ILE A 170 2.82 5.22 -8.54
CA ILE A 170 3.00 4.19 -9.57
C ILE A 170 1.95 4.31 -10.67
N SER A 171 0.71 4.71 -10.34
CA SER A 171 -0.38 4.79 -11.31
C SER A 171 -0.22 5.96 -12.27
N TYR A 172 0.32 7.10 -11.82
CA TYR A 172 0.59 8.29 -12.62
C TYR A 172 2.02 8.37 -13.18
N ILE A 173 2.82 7.31 -13.05
CA ILE A 173 4.23 7.29 -13.49
C ILE A 173 4.46 7.71 -14.95
N HIS A 174 3.45 7.59 -15.81
CA HIS A 174 3.51 7.94 -17.23
C HIS A 174 3.10 9.40 -17.53
N ASP A 175 2.44 10.09 -16.61
CA ASP A 175 1.99 11.48 -16.75
C ASP A 175 1.90 12.16 -15.36
N PRO A 176 3.02 12.37 -14.65
CA PRO A 176 3.01 12.80 -13.25
C PRO A 176 2.52 14.24 -13.03
N ASP A 177 2.42 15.05 -14.08
CA ASP A 177 2.03 16.47 -14.01
C ASP A 177 0.86 16.83 -14.93
N HIS A 178 0.12 15.82 -15.41
CA HIS A 178 -1.10 15.99 -16.20
C HIS A 178 -0.89 16.66 -17.57
N ARG A 179 0.35 16.82 -18.05
CA ARG A 179 0.63 17.49 -19.33
C ARG A 179 0.10 16.71 -20.54
N HIS A 180 -0.09 15.39 -20.39
CA HIS A 180 -0.59 14.52 -21.44
C HIS A 180 -2.08 14.18 -21.32
N LEU A 181 -2.76 14.70 -20.29
CA LEU A 181 -4.19 14.47 -20.01
C LEU A 181 -4.52 12.97 -19.83
N GLU A 182 -3.54 12.18 -19.41
CA GLU A 182 -3.70 10.74 -19.23
C GLU A 182 -4.28 10.41 -17.84
N PRO A 183 -5.16 9.41 -17.73
CA PRO A 183 -5.70 8.96 -16.44
C PRO A 183 -4.67 8.10 -15.69
N PHE A 184 -5.00 7.64 -14.48
CA PHE A 184 -4.17 6.67 -13.78
C PHE A 184 -4.12 5.31 -14.50
N GLY A 185 -2.98 4.61 -14.40
CA GLY A 185 -2.85 3.21 -14.79
C GLY A 185 -3.53 2.26 -13.79
N VAL A 186 -3.45 0.95 -14.04
CA VAL A 186 -4.16 -0.08 -13.23
C VAL A 186 -3.83 -0.06 -11.73
N MET A 187 -2.66 0.45 -11.33
CA MET A 187 -2.33 0.60 -9.91
C MET A 187 -3.19 1.62 -9.17
N GLY A 188 -3.91 2.49 -9.87
CA GLY A 188 -4.81 3.50 -9.29
C GLY A 188 -6.20 2.99 -8.93
N ASP A 189 -6.55 1.74 -9.25
CA ASP A 189 -7.88 1.17 -8.99
C ASP A 189 -7.77 -0.22 -8.36
N SER A 190 -8.42 -0.42 -7.20
CA SER A 190 -8.41 -1.68 -6.47
C SER A 190 -8.99 -2.85 -7.30
N ALA A 191 -9.89 -2.62 -8.26
CA ALA A 191 -10.40 -3.67 -9.14
C ALA A 191 -9.36 -4.16 -10.17
N THR A 192 -8.26 -3.43 -10.36
CA THR A 192 -7.28 -3.72 -11.42
C THR A 192 -5.83 -3.81 -10.96
N ALA A 193 -5.48 -3.25 -9.79
CA ALA A 193 -4.11 -3.14 -9.30
C ALA A 193 -3.39 -4.49 -9.20
N MET A 194 -4.07 -5.53 -8.73
CA MET A 194 -3.51 -6.88 -8.60
C MET A 194 -3.09 -7.53 -9.93
N ARG A 195 -3.41 -6.92 -11.08
CA ARG A 195 -2.94 -7.41 -12.38
C ARG A 195 -1.49 -7.02 -12.68
N ASP A 196 -0.99 -5.96 -12.05
CA ASP A 196 0.33 -5.41 -12.31
C ASP A 196 1.40 -6.10 -11.44
N PRO A 197 2.51 -6.62 -12.01
CA PRO A 197 3.61 -7.18 -11.22
C PRO A 197 4.16 -6.25 -10.13
N ILE A 198 4.09 -4.92 -10.31
CA ILE A 198 4.56 -3.96 -9.31
C ILE A 198 3.71 -3.95 -8.04
N PHE A 199 2.42 -4.33 -8.11
CA PHE A 199 1.54 -4.45 -6.95
C PHE A 199 2.20 -5.33 -5.90
N TYR A 200 2.70 -6.49 -6.32
CA TYR A 200 3.31 -7.45 -5.41
C TYR A 200 4.66 -6.98 -4.87
N ARG A 201 5.43 -6.17 -5.63
CA ARG A 201 6.68 -5.59 -5.13
C ARG A 201 6.42 -4.50 -4.09
N TRP A 202 5.40 -3.67 -4.31
CA TRP A 202 4.96 -2.64 -3.38
C TRP A 202 4.40 -3.25 -2.10
N HIS A 203 3.47 -4.20 -2.23
CA HIS A 203 2.88 -4.89 -1.08
C HIS A 203 3.87 -5.77 -0.31
N ALA A 204 4.89 -6.34 -0.97
CA ALA A 204 5.97 -7.02 -0.25
C ALA A 204 6.86 -6.04 0.54
N TYR A 205 6.99 -4.79 0.08
CA TYR A 205 7.67 -3.75 0.86
C TYR A 205 6.83 -3.34 2.07
N ILE A 206 5.54 -3.09 1.87
CA ILE A 206 4.57 -2.78 2.94
C ILE A 206 4.50 -3.91 3.97
N ASP A 207 4.36 -5.17 3.55
CA ASP A 207 4.40 -6.34 4.43
C ASP A 207 5.68 -6.36 5.28
N SER A 208 6.83 -5.97 4.72
CA SER A 208 8.09 -5.98 5.46
C SER A 208 8.13 -4.97 6.63
N MET A 209 7.30 -3.93 6.63
CA MET A 209 7.12 -3.05 7.79
C MET A 209 6.35 -3.77 8.90
N PHE A 210 5.25 -4.44 8.55
CA PHE A 210 4.49 -5.25 9.50
C PHE A 210 5.28 -6.42 10.07
N GLN A 211 6.10 -7.08 9.24
CA GLN A 211 6.98 -8.16 9.70
C GLN A 211 8.04 -7.67 10.70
N GLN A 212 8.50 -6.41 10.59
CA GLN A 212 9.42 -5.84 11.58
C GLN A 212 8.75 -5.66 12.94
N LEU A 213 7.49 -5.21 13.00
CA LEU A 213 6.74 -5.17 14.25
C LEU A 213 6.50 -6.59 14.80
N LYS A 214 6.01 -7.52 13.96
CA LYS A 214 5.74 -8.91 14.37
C LYS A 214 7.01 -9.61 14.89
N GLY A 215 8.18 -9.31 14.32
CA GLY A 215 9.47 -9.85 14.77
C GLY A 215 9.92 -9.35 16.15
N ARG A 216 9.29 -8.30 16.69
CA ARG A 216 9.57 -7.77 18.04
C ARG A 216 8.64 -8.34 19.11
N LEU A 217 7.56 -9.01 18.72
CA LEU A 217 6.65 -9.63 19.68
C LEU A 217 7.31 -10.85 20.33
N PRO A 218 7.02 -11.13 21.61
CA PRO A 218 7.46 -12.37 22.23
C PRO A 218 6.91 -13.58 21.47
N ARG A 219 7.64 -14.69 21.53
CA ARG A 219 7.14 -15.97 21.01
C ARG A 219 5.91 -16.40 21.81
N TYR A 220 5.00 -17.11 21.17
CA TYR A 220 3.90 -17.75 21.86
C TYR A 220 4.43 -18.70 22.94
N GLU A 221 3.83 -18.63 24.13
CA GLU A 221 4.05 -19.54 25.24
C GLU A 221 3.32 -20.88 25.01
N GLU A 222 3.70 -21.95 25.72
CA GLU A 222 3.10 -23.29 25.55
C GLU A 222 1.58 -23.30 25.78
N ASN A 223 1.06 -22.44 26.65
CA ASN A 223 -0.37 -22.31 26.92
C ASN A 223 -1.15 -21.52 25.84
N GLN A 224 -0.47 -20.99 24.83
CA GLN A 224 -1.04 -20.19 23.73
C GLN A 224 -1.06 -20.93 22.38
N VAL A 225 -0.50 -22.15 22.30
CA VAL A 225 -0.35 -22.95 21.06
C VAL A 225 -1.26 -24.17 21.07
#